data_AF-A0A5J4KRG9-F1
#
_entry.id   AF-A0A5J4KRG9-F1
#
_cell.length_a   1.000
_cell.length_b   1.000
_cell.length_c   1.000
_cell.angle_alpha   90.00
_cell.angle_beta   90.00
_cell.angle_gamma   90.00
#
_symmetry.space_group_name_H-M   'P 1'
#
loop_
_entity.id
_entity.type
_entity.pdbx_description
1 polymer ?
#
loop_
_entity_poly.entity_id
_entity_poly.type
_entity_poly.pdbx_seq_one_letter_code
_entity_poly.pdbx_strand_id
1 'polypeptide(L)' 'MRKGMAVLLMNMLASELGYEVRWITDTPENSSDIILLDNNEGDSKRFSGTQKFEQAVEWLRQKM' A
#
# COMPACT_ATOMS: atom_id res chain seq x y z
N MET A 1 -8.70 3.56 14.86
CA MET A 1 -7.27 3.56 15.22
C MET A 1 -6.43 2.56 14.42
N ARG A 2 -6.84 1.30 14.21
CA ARG A 2 -6.03 0.27 13.49
C ARG A 2 -5.59 0.69 12.06
N LYS A 3 -6.49 1.28 11.26
CA LYS A 3 -6.19 1.72 9.88
C LYS A 3 -5.03 2.74 9.80
N GLY A 4 -4.95 3.69 10.74
CA GLY A 4 -3.89 4.70 10.75
C GLY A 4 -2.50 4.12 11.02
N MET A 5 -2.41 3.10 11.88
CA MET A 5 -1.15 2.41 12.16
C MET A 5 -0.66 1.60 10.95
N ALA A 6 -1.56 0.88 10.27
CA ALA A 6 -1.20 0.12 9.07
C ALA A 6 -0.70 1.04 7.95
N VAL A 7 -1.32 2.20 7.75
CA VAL A 7 -0.85 3.23 6.81
C VAL A 7 0.54 3.75 7.20
N LEU A 8 0.78 4.04 8.48
CA LEU A 8 2.09 4.50 8.95
C LEU A 8 3.19 3.46 8.67
N LEU A 9 2.97 2.21 9.06
CA LEU A 9 3.92 1.12 8.86
C LEU A 9 4.19 0.87 7.37
N MET A 10 3.14 0.92 6.54
CA MET A 10 3.27 0.76 5.09
C MET A 10 4.17 1.86 4.50
N ASN A 11 3.97 3.12 4.88
CA ASN A 11 4.80 4.22 4.38
C ASN A 11 6.27 4.09 4.83
N MET A 12 6.51 3.69 6.08
CA MET A 12 7.87 3.45 6.59
C MET A 12 8.58 2.35 5.81
N LEU A 13 7.95 1.17 5.69
CA LEU A 13 8.52 0.03 4.99
C LEU A 13 8.70 0.30 3.49
N ALA A 14 7.73 0.95 2.85
CA ALA A 14 7.84 1.33 1.44
C ALA A 14 9.05 2.25 1.21
N SER A 15 9.23 3.26 2.08
CA SER A 15 10.37 4.18 2.00
C SER A 15 11.71 3.46 2.19
N GLU A 16 11.81 2.51 3.12
CA GLU A 16 13.04 1.76 3.36
C GLU A 16 13.42 0.86 2.18
N LEU A 17 12.40 0.27 1.53
CA LEU A 17 12.57 -0.65 0.39
C LEU A 17 12.60 0.05 -0.98
N GLY A 18 12.55 1.39 -1.02
CA GLY A 18 12.57 2.17 -2.26
C GLY A 18 11.28 2.10 -3.09
N TYR A 19 10.14 1.81 -2.46
CA TYR A 19 8.82 1.82 -3.07
C TYR A 19 8.14 3.19 -2.94
N GLU A 20 7.44 3.60 -4.00
CA GLU A 20 6.51 4.72 -4.02
C GLU A 20 5.09 4.22 -3.73
N VAL A 21 4.37 4.91 -2.83
CA VAL A 21 2.98 4.61 -2.51
C VAL A 21 2.06 5.49 -3.34
N ARG A 22 1.34 4.90 -4.29
CA ARG A 22 0.35 5.59 -5.13
C ARG A 22 -1.07 5.20 -4.74
N TRP A 23 -1.90 6.22 -4.59
CA TRP A 23 -3.30 6.09 -4.23
C TRP A 23 -4.14 6.25 -5.49
N ILE A 24 -4.79 5.17 -5.91
CA ILE A 24 -5.69 5.22 -7.06
C ILE A 24 -7.12 5.20 -6.52
N THR A 25 -7.74 6.38 -6.52
CA THR A 25 -9.15 6.55 -6.19
C THR A 25 -9.93 6.60 -7.50
N ASP A 26 -10.66 5.54 -7.81
CA ASP A 26 -11.70 5.61 -8.84
C ASP A 26 -12.97 6.15 -8.13
N THR A 27 -13.46 7.31 -8.58
CA THR A 27 -14.42 8.23 -7.91
C THR A 27 -15.82 7.64 -7.55
N PRO A 28 -16.79 8.47 -7.11
CA PRO A 28 -17.02 8.95 -5.76
C PRO A 28 -18.13 8.19 -5.00
N GLU A 29 -18.67 7.09 -5.55
CA GLU A 29 -19.90 6.48 -4.99
C GLU A 29 -19.78 5.01 -4.57
N ASN A 30 -18.66 4.33 -4.77
CA ASN A 30 -18.44 3.01 -4.18
C ASN A 30 -16.96 2.74 -3.89
N SER A 31 -16.66 2.68 -2.59
CA SER A 31 -15.34 2.60 -1.95
C SER A 31 -14.45 1.45 -2.43
N SER A 32 -13.76 1.63 -3.55
CA SER A 32 -12.72 0.72 -4.00
C SER A 32 -11.37 1.43 -4.10
N ASP A 33 -10.99 2.28 -3.14
CA ASP A 33 -9.65 2.88 -3.18
C ASP A 33 -8.59 1.78 -3.21
N ILE A 34 -7.58 2.02 -4.01
CA ILE A 34 -6.53 1.06 -4.31
C ILE A 34 -5.20 1.67 -3.88
N ILE A 35 -4.36 0.83 -3.28
CA ILE A 35 -2.96 1.15 -3.04
C ILE A 35 -2.17 0.46 -4.15
N LEU A 36 -1.38 1.23 -4.86
CA LEU A 36 -0.33 0.73 -5.73
C LEU A 36 1.01 1.03 -5.06
N LEU A 37 1.82 0.00 -4.89
CA LEU A 37 3.22 0.12 -4.52
C LEU A 37 4.05 -0.20 -5.76
N ASP A 38 4.96 0.68 -6.15
CA ASP A 38 5.89 0.42 -7.24
C ASP A 38 7.31 0.90 -6.89
N ASN A 39 8.34 0.27 -7.45
CA ASN A 39 9.73 0.69 -7.26
C ASN A 39 10.45 0.89 -8.61
N ASN A 40 11.66 1.45 -8.55
CA ASN A 40 12.47 1.72 -9.74
C ASN A 40 13.02 0.45 -10.43
N GLU A 41 12.87 -0.72 -9.80
CA GLU A 41 13.27 -2.01 -10.38
C GLU A 41 12.16 -2.66 -11.21
N GLY A 42 10.99 -2.01 -11.27
CA GLY A 42 9.82 -2.50 -11.99
C GLY A 42 8.97 -3.51 -11.21
N ASP A 43 9.23 -3.70 -9.91
CA ASP A 43 8.34 -4.45 -9.03
C ASP A 43 7.13 -3.57 -8.68
N SER A 44 5.93 -4.12 -8.86
CA SER A 44 4.70 -3.40 -8.56
C SER A 44 3.64 -4.32 -7.97
N LYS A 45 2.89 -3.79 -7.00
CA LYS A 45 1.86 -4.53 -6.29
C LYS A 45 0.64 -3.67 -5.99
N ARG A 46 -0.53 -4.21 -6.32
CA ARG A 46 -1.83 -3.57 -6.15
C ARG A 46 -2.61 -4.22 -5.01
N PHE A 47 -3.17 -3.41 -4.11
CA PHE A 47 -4.01 -3.84 -3.00
C PHE A 47 -5.36 -3.10 -3.02
N SER A 48 -6.44 -3.83 -2.79
CA SER A 48 -7.81 -3.29 -2.80
C SER A 48 -8.64 -3.93 -1.68
N GLY A 49 -9.84 -3.38 -1.43
CA GLY A 49 -10.72 -3.87 -0.38
C GLY A 49 -10.44 -3.25 1.00
N THR A 50 -11.03 -3.84 2.04
CA THR A 50 -11.07 -3.26 3.39
C THR A 50 -9.78 -3.45 4.20
N GLN A 51 -8.96 -4.44 3.83
CA GLN A 51 -7.70 -4.81 4.49
C GLN A 51 -6.45 -4.47 3.66
N LYS A 52 -6.60 -3.62 2.64
CA LYS A 52 -5.52 -3.28 1.70
C LYS A 52 -4.25 -2.77 2.39
N PHE A 53 -4.37 -2.07 3.51
CA PHE A 53 -3.24 -1.56 4.28
C PHE A 53 -2.46 -2.68 4.97
N GLU A 54 -3.17 -3.55 5.69
CA GLU A 54 -2.58 -4.68 6.39
C GLU A 54 -1.92 -5.65 5.40
N GLN A 55 -2.54 -5.89 4.25
CA GLN A 55 -1.97 -6.71 3.18
C GLN A 55 -0.71 -6.08 2.56
N ALA A 56 -0.71 -4.76 2.35
CA ALA A 56 0.44 -4.04 1.84
C ALA A 56 1.64 -4.11 2.82
N VAL A 57 1.38 -3.93 4.11
CA VAL A 57 2.41 -4.08 5.16
C VAL A 57 3.00 -5.49 5.16
N GLU A 58 2.16 -6.52 5.12
CA GLU A 58 2.64 -7.91 5.16
C GLU A 58 3.47 -8.25 3.93
N TRP A 59 3.05 -7.79 2.75
CA TRP A 59 3.82 -7.98 1.53
C TRP A 59 5.17 -7.26 1.57
N LEU A 60 5.22 -6.01 2.03
CA LEU A 60 6.48 -5.27 2.21
C LEU A 60 7.41 -5.97 3.22
N ARG A 61 6.86 -6.54 4.30
CA ARG A 61 7.66 -7.31 5.28
C ARG A 61 8.32 -8.54 4.69
N GLN A 62 7.70 -9.18 3.70
CA GLN A 62 8.28 -10.33 2.99
C GLN A 62 9.41 -9.93 2.03
N LYS A 63 9.61 -8.63 1.80
CA LYS A 63 10.62 -8.07 0.89
C LYS A 63 11.86 -7.52 1.60
N MET A 64 11.80 -7.32 2.92
CA MET A 64 12.98 -7.09 3.78
C MET A 64 13.78 -8.39 3.94
#